data_AF-A0A0T0MLX7-F1
#
_entry.id   AF-A0A0T0MLX7-F1
#
_cell.length_a   1.000
_cell.length_b   1.000
_cell.length_c   1.000
_cell.angle_alpha   90.00
_cell.angle_beta   90.00
_cell.angle_gamma   90.00
#
_symmetry.space_group_name_H-M   'P 1'
#
loop_
_entity.id
_entity.type
_entity.pdbx_description
1 polymer ?
#
loop_
_entity_poly.entity_id
_entity_poly.type
_entity_poly.pdbx_seq_one_letter_code
_entity_poly.pdbx_strand_id
1 'polypeptide(L)'
;MDDDEAREAAREAEEARREAELLRRDLVKAERAEAKEADRRRRDLEKAERDAQKDADRRERDRLRAEQDAAKEVERLRKEQERAAQQAVREAARQLREAEKAQRAAALAQQQAAREAERARRHAVRVAGADSVPVDLPPGIAVLWRTPGPGRPGPRPGLTLEQIADAGIALADAEGIEAVSMARLAESLGFTTMSLYRYVSSKDEVLSLMSDRAAGRPPVVGPEVGGWRERLELVLAVQQPILHAHPWLARTSQVLHAVGPGRLAWMEAMLAALDGTPLSEPQKVGAIGLLASHTLDRLRIVEELSGTGRAAAVGTTADGGPPPDLGGLISLLSSADEHPALRRAAAVGAFSFPDDAPGDDEELDFGTELILDGIERLISLAS
;
A
#
# COMPACT_ATOMS: atom_id res chain seq x y z
N MET A 1 27.45 90.33 108.17
CA MET A 1 26.33 89.74 107.42
C MET A 1 26.83 89.07 106.13
N ASP A 2 28.14 88.82 106.00
CA ASP A 2 28.78 88.31 104.77
C ASP A 2 29.25 86.83 104.87
N ASP A 3 29.17 86.22 106.06
CA ASP A 3 29.80 84.91 106.34
C ASP A 3 28.83 83.72 106.18
N ASP A 4 27.51 83.98 106.11
CA ASP A 4 26.47 82.97 105.86
C ASP A 4 26.22 82.78 104.35
N GLU A 5 26.16 83.86 103.56
CA GLU A 5 26.07 83.80 102.08
C GLU A 5 27.30 83.08 101.47
N ALA A 6 28.50 83.28 102.03
CA ALA A 6 29.71 82.60 101.58
C ALA A 6 29.71 81.10 101.89
N ARG A 7 29.04 80.67 102.97
CA ARG A 7 28.90 79.24 103.34
C ARG A 7 27.79 78.54 102.58
N GLU A 8 26.71 79.24 102.25
CA GLU A 8 25.61 78.71 101.42
C GLU A 8 26.06 78.59 99.95
N ALA A 9 26.72 79.61 99.39
CA ALA A 9 27.32 79.55 98.05
C ALA A 9 28.41 78.46 97.94
N ALA A 10 29.17 78.20 99.02
CA ALA A 10 30.15 77.12 99.04
C ALA A 10 29.50 75.73 99.07
N ARG A 11 28.36 75.56 99.77
CA ARG A 11 27.60 74.30 99.78
C ARG A 11 26.89 74.05 98.46
N GLU A 12 26.26 75.07 97.85
CA GLU A 12 25.68 74.97 96.52
C GLU A 12 26.75 74.70 95.45
N ALA A 13 27.93 75.32 95.55
CA ALA A 13 29.04 75.03 94.65
C ALA A 13 29.60 73.61 94.85
N GLU A 14 29.61 73.08 96.07
CA GLU A 14 30.01 71.70 96.35
C GLU A 14 28.95 70.69 95.90
N GLU A 15 27.67 71.00 96.06
CA GLU A 15 26.54 70.17 95.61
C GLU A 15 26.46 70.15 94.08
N ALA A 16 26.61 71.31 93.42
CA ALA A 16 26.71 71.40 91.97
C ALA A 16 27.97 70.68 91.43
N ARG A 17 29.09 70.69 92.17
CA ARG A 17 30.28 69.89 91.81
C ARG A 17 30.00 68.39 91.93
N ARG A 18 29.33 67.94 93.00
CA ARG A 18 28.95 66.54 93.20
C ARG A 18 27.93 66.08 92.15
N GLU A 19 26.96 66.91 91.81
CA GLU A 19 25.96 66.64 90.78
C GLU A 19 26.60 66.59 89.39
N ALA A 20 27.48 67.54 89.07
CA ALA A 20 28.26 67.50 87.82
C ALA A 20 29.19 66.28 87.74
N GLU A 21 29.77 65.84 88.87
CA GLU A 21 30.59 64.62 88.92
C GLU A 21 29.74 63.35 88.74
N LEU A 22 28.54 63.29 89.32
CA LEU A 22 27.58 62.21 89.10
C LEU A 22 27.13 62.14 87.64
N LEU A 23 26.73 63.27 87.04
CA LEU A 23 26.35 63.36 85.64
C LEU A 23 27.50 62.95 84.71
N ARG A 24 28.74 63.36 85.00
CA ARG A 24 29.93 62.90 84.26
C ARG A 24 30.14 61.40 84.39
N ARG A 25 30.00 60.83 85.58
CA ARG A 25 30.14 59.39 85.82
C ARG A 25 29.06 58.60 85.08
N ASP A 26 27.84 59.11 85.05
CA ASP A 26 26.71 58.45 84.40
C ASP A 26 26.77 58.58 82.88
N LEU A 27 27.25 59.71 82.33
CA LEU A 27 27.62 59.85 80.91
C LEU A 27 28.71 58.84 80.51
N VAL A 28 29.80 58.74 81.28
CA VAL A 28 30.88 57.77 81.00
C VAL A 28 30.36 56.32 81.09
N LYS A 29 29.42 56.03 81.98
CA LYS A 29 28.78 54.70 82.06
C LYS A 29 27.87 54.44 80.86
N ALA A 30 27.10 55.44 80.42
CA ALA A 30 26.23 55.35 79.24
C ALA A 30 27.06 55.14 77.96
N GLU A 31 28.12 55.93 77.76
CA GLU A 31 29.05 55.77 76.63
C GLU A 31 29.72 54.38 76.64
N ARG A 32 30.12 53.88 77.82
CA ARG A 32 30.65 52.50 77.94
C ARG A 32 29.59 51.43 77.67
N ALA A 33 28.32 51.68 78.00
CA ALA A 33 27.23 50.76 77.73
C ALA A 33 26.91 50.73 76.22
N GLU A 34 26.82 51.89 75.58
CA GLU A 34 26.64 52.03 74.13
C GLU A 34 27.80 51.42 73.35
N ALA A 35 29.06 51.66 73.78
CA ALA A 35 30.23 51.03 73.15
C ALA A 35 30.19 49.50 73.26
N LYS A 36 29.75 48.96 74.41
CA LYS A 36 29.56 47.51 74.59
C LYS A 36 28.42 46.97 73.73
N GLU A 37 27.33 47.71 73.58
CA GLU A 37 26.21 47.32 72.74
C GLU A 37 26.57 47.37 71.25
N ALA A 38 27.28 48.40 70.80
CA ALA A 38 27.82 48.50 69.45
C ALA A 38 28.80 47.35 69.14
N ASP A 39 29.68 46.99 70.09
CA ASP A 39 30.60 45.85 69.94
C ASP A 39 29.88 44.50 69.92
N ARG A 40 28.75 44.36 70.65
CA ARG A 40 27.87 43.18 70.52
C ARG A 40 27.21 43.12 69.15
N ARG A 41 26.58 44.22 68.70
CA ARG A 41 25.92 44.30 67.38
C ARG A 41 26.90 44.02 66.25
N ARG A 42 28.13 44.56 66.33
CA ARG A 42 29.19 44.26 65.36
C ARG A 42 29.53 42.78 65.31
N ARG A 43 29.71 42.13 66.46
CA ARG A 43 29.98 40.68 66.52
C ARG A 43 28.81 39.84 66.01
N ASP A 44 27.58 40.26 66.27
CA ASP A 44 26.38 39.57 65.76
C ASP A 44 26.26 39.70 64.24
N LEU A 45 26.57 40.87 63.66
CA LEU A 45 26.65 41.07 62.21
C LEU A 45 27.78 40.24 61.58
N GLU A 46 28.99 40.27 62.14
CA GLU A 46 30.12 39.45 61.65
C GLU A 46 29.80 37.94 61.72
N LYS A 47 29.07 37.51 62.75
CA LYS A 47 28.62 36.11 62.87
C LYS A 47 27.54 35.79 61.83
N ALA A 48 26.56 36.68 61.64
CA ALA A 48 25.50 36.50 60.64
C ALA A 48 26.06 36.45 59.21
N GLU A 49 27.03 37.29 58.88
CA GLU A 49 27.72 37.26 57.58
C GLU A 49 28.48 35.94 57.37
N ARG A 50 29.19 35.44 58.40
CA ARG A 50 29.88 34.15 58.33
C ARG A 50 28.91 32.97 58.14
N ASP A 51 27.78 32.99 58.83
CA ASP A 51 26.77 31.94 58.71
C ASP A 51 26.06 32.00 57.36
N ALA A 52 25.76 33.20 56.85
CA ALA A 52 25.23 33.40 55.50
C ALA A 52 26.21 32.93 54.41
N GLN A 53 27.51 33.19 54.56
CA GLN A 53 28.54 32.72 53.64
C GLN A 53 28.63 31.19 53.65
N LYS A 54 28.61 30.55 54.82
CA LYS A 54 28.61 29.09 54.93
C LYS A 54 27.39 28.44 54.29
N ASP A 55 26.22 29.06 54.45
CA ASP A 55 24.98 28.60 53.82
C ASP A 55 25.01 28.76 52.29
N ALA A 56 25.58 29.87 51.79
CA ALA A 56 25.80 30.08 50.36
C ALA A 56 26.74 29.01 49.78
N ASP A 57 27.90 28.78 50.41
CA ASP A 57 28.86 27.76 50.00
C ASP A 57 28.24 26.36 50.04
N ARG A 58 27.37 26.08 51.04
CA ARG A 58 26.66 24.80 51.13
C ARG A 58 25.69 24.63 49.96
N ARG A 59 24.88 25.63 49.65
CA ARG A 59 23.93 25.60 48.53
C ARG A 59 24.64 25.44 47.18
N GLU A 60 25.78 26.11 47.00
CA GLU A 60 26.58 25.97 45.79
C GLU A 60 27.14 24.56 45.63
N ARG A 61 27.70 23.97 46.70
CA ARG A 61 28.15 22.56 46.67
C ARG A 61 27.01 21.58 46.37
N ASP A 62 25.85 21.78 46.97
CA ASP A 62 24.69 20.91 46.75
C ASP A 62 24.18 21.03 45.31
N ARG A 63 24.19 22.25 44.74
CA ARG A 63 23.87 22.50 43.32
C ARG A 63 24.86 21.79 42.38
N LEU A 64 26.17 21.93 42.63
CA LEU A 64 27.20 21.28 41.81
C LEU A 64 27.09 19.75 41.87
N ARG A 65 26.77 19.18 43.03
CA ARG A 65 26.52 17.73 43.16
C ARG A 65 25.29 17.31 42.35
N ALA A 66 24.19 18.04 42.44
CA ALA A 66 22.99 17.76 41.66
C ALA A 66 23.23 17.86 40.15
N GLU A 67 24.00 18.85 39.69
CA GLU A 67 24.40 18.99 38.28
C GLU A 67 25.28 17.81 37.82
N GLN A 68 26.21 17.36 38.66
CA GLN A 68 27.04 16.18 38.35
C GLN A 68 26.22 14.88 38.30
N ASP A 69 25.27 14.69 39.20
CA ASP A 69 24.42 13.51 39.22
C ASP A 69 23.45 13.50 38.03
N ALA A 70 22.90 14.66 37.66
CA ALA A 70 22.11 14.80 36.43
C ALA A 70 22.92 14.51 35.17
N ALA A 71 24.18 14.98 35.10
CA ALA A 71 25.06 14.68 33.96
C ALA A 71 25.37 13.19 33.83
N LYS A 72 25.64 12.49 34.96
CA LYS A 72 25.84 11.04 34.98
C LYS A 72 24.58 10.29 34.55
N GLU A 73 23.40 10.75 34.93
CA GLU A 73 22.13 10.14 34.54
C GLU A 73 21.88 10.26 33.03
N VAL A 74 22.12 11.44 32.46
CA VAL A 74 22.02 11.67 31.00
C VAL A 74 23.01 10.77 30.26
N GLU A 75 24.24 10.63 30.76
CA GLU A 75 25.24 9.73 30.16
C GLU A 75 24.80 8.25 30.25
N ARG A 76 24.20 7.83 31.38
CA ARG A 76 23.67 6.48 31.55
C ARG A 76 22.55 6.19 30.55
N LEU A 77 21.58 7.09 30.44
CA LEU A 77 20.47 6.97 29.49
C LEU A 77 20.95 6.95 28.04
N ARG A 78 21.95 7.77 27.70
CA ARG A 78 22.56 7.75 26.36
C ARG A 78 23.21 6.40 26.05
N LYS A 79 23.97 5.83 27.00
CA LYS A 79 24.58 4.50 26.85
C LYS A 79 23.54 3.38 26.76
N GLU A 80 22.44 3.48 27.49
CA GLU A 80 21.31 2.54 27.39
C GLU A 80 20.62 2.62 26.02
N GLN A 81 20.33 3.83 25.52
CA GLN A 81 19.78 4.02 24.17
C GLN A 81 20.71 3.49 23.09
N GLU A 82 22.02 3.73 23.21
CA GLU A 82 22.99 3.23 22.24
C GLU A 82 23.05 1.69 22.24
N ARG A 83 23.02 1.05 23.42
CA ARG A 83 22.95 -0.42 23.52
C ARG A 83 21.65 -0.97 22.94
N ALA A 84 20.51 -0.34 23.21
CA ALA A 84 19.22 -0.74 22.65
C ALA A 84 19.21 -0.60 21.13
N ALA A 85 19.75 0.49 20.58
CA ALA A 85 19.89 0.68 19.13
C ALA A 85 20.80 -0.39 18.51
N GLN A 86 21.94 -0.69 19.14
CA GLN A 86 22.83 -1.76 18.67
C GLN A 86 22.16 -3.14 18.70
N GLN A 87 21.32 -3.41 19.71
CA GLN A 87 20.56 -4.65 19.78
C GLN A 87 19.51 -4.72 18.67
N ALA A 88 18.74 -3.64 18.44
CA ALA A 88 17.74 -3.58 17.37
C ALA A 88 18.37 -3.78 15.98
N VAL A 89 19.53 -3.17 15.72
CA VAL A 89 20.28 -3.38 14.46
C VAL A 89 20.72 -4.84 14.31
N ARG A 90 21.18 -5.49 15.37
CA ARG A 90 21.56 -6.92 15.34
C ARG A 90 20.37 -7.82 15.08
N GLU A 91 19.22 -7.54 15.69
CA GLU A 91 17.97 -8.28 15.48
C GLU A 91 17.45 -8.11 14.05
N ALA A 92 17.41 -6.87 13.53
CA ALA A 92 17.03 -6.61 12.15
C ALA A 92 17.97 -7.32 11.14
N ALA A 93 19.29 -7.29 11.38
CA ALA A 93 20.25 -8.00 10.55
C ALA A 93 20.13 -9.54 10.64
N ARG A 94 19.59 -10.07 11.74
CA ARG A 94 19.27 -11.49 11.87
C ARG A 94 18.01 -11.82 11.08
N GLN A 95 16.95 -11.02 11.21
CA GLN A 95 15.70 -11.20 10.46
C GLN A 95 15.93 -11.14 8.96
N LEU A 96 16.74 -10.19 8.48
CA LEU A 96 17.09 -10.09 7.06
C LEU A 96 17.80 -11.36 6.57
N ARG A 97 18.77 -11.88 7.34
CA ARG A 97 19.48 -13.13 6.99
C ARG A 97 18.56 -14.35 7.00
N GLU A 98 17.62 -14.43 7.95
CA GLU A 98 16.62 -15.50 8.01
C GLU A 98 15.66 -15.43 6.81
N ALA A 99 15.22 -14.22 6.43
CA ALA A 99 14.39 -13.99 5.25
C ALA A 99 15.12 -14.34 3.94
N GLU A 100 16.36 -13.91 3.76
CA GLU A 100 17.19 -14.27 2.60
C GLU A 100 17.41 -15.79 2.52
N LYS A 101 17.65 -16.45 3.66
CA LYS A 101 17.79 -17.91 3.72
C LYS A 101 16.48 -18.61 3.34
N ALA A 102 15.33 -18.12 3.81
CA ALA A 102 14.02 -18.65 3.46
C ALA A 102 13.72 -18.48 1.96
N GLN A 103 14.02 -17.30 1.38
CA GLN A 103 13.89 -17.05 -0.05
C GLN A 103 14.78 -17.99 -0.88
N ARG A 104 16.05 -18.18 -0.49
CA ARG A 104 16.97 -19.12 -1.16
C ARG A 104 16.47 -20.57 -1.07
N ALA A 105 15.95 -20.98 0.09
CA ALA A 105 15.37 -22.31 0.27
C ALA A 105 14.13 -22.50 -0.62
N ALA A 106 13.25 -21.51 -0.71
CA ALA A 106 12.08 -21.53 -1.59
C ALA A 106 12.48 -21.61 -3.08
N ALA A 107 13.48 -20.83 -3.50
CA ALA A 107 14.00 -20.88 -4.88
C ALA A 107 14.62 -22.24 -5.23
N LEU A 108 15.39 -22.84 -4.30
CA LEU A 108 15.92 -24.20 -4.46
C LEU A 108 14.81 -25.26 -4.54
N ALA A 109 13.78 -25.14 -3.70
CA ALA A 109 12.62 -26.04 -3.73
C ALA A 109 11.86 -25.92 -5.08
N GLN A 110 11.66 -24.71 -5.59
CA GLN A 110 11.08 -24.48 -6.92
C GLN A 110 11.93 -25.11 -8.04
N GLN A 111 13.25 -24.95 -8.00
CA GLN A 111 14.15 -25.57 -8.98
C GLN A 111 14.14 -27.11 -8.91
N GLN A 112 14.09 -27.67 -7.70
CA GLN A 112 13.99 -29.12 -7.50
C GLN A 112 12.66 -29.65 -8.03
N ALA A 113 11.54 -29.00 -7.68
CA ALA A 113 10.23 -29.33 -8.20
C ALA A 113 10.18 -29.25 -9.73
N ALA A 114 10.78 -28.21 -10.34
CA ALA A 114 10.88 -28.09 -11.79
C ALA A 114 11.69 -29.22 -12.44
N ARG A 115 12.81 -29.64 -11.83
CA ARG A 115 13.63 -30.77 -12.32
C ARG A 115 12.92 -32.10 -12.18
N GLU A 116 12.20 -32.31 -11.07
CA GLU A 116 11.39 -33.50 -10.85
C GLU A 116 10.21 -33.55 -11.83
N ALA A 117 9.55 -32.42 -12.08
CA ALA A 117 8.50 -32.28 -13.08
C ALA A 117 9.04 -32.57 -14.49
N GLU A 118 10.22 -32.06 -14.86
CA GLU A 118 10.85 -32.35 -16.16
C GLU A 118 11.25 -33.84 -16.28
N ARG A 119 11.70 -34.49 -15.20
CA ARG A 119 11.95 -35.94 -15.18
C ARG A 119 10.66 -36.73 -15.32
N ALA A 120 9.60 -36.33 -14.60
CA ALA A 120 8.28 -36.92 -14.69
C ALA A 120 7.69 -36.74 -16.10
N ARG A 121 7.89 -35.58 -16.73
CA ARG A 121 7.52 -35.28 -18.12
C ARG A 121 8.26 -36.19 -19.09
N ARG A 122 9.58 -36.30 -19.00
CA ARG A 122 10.37 -37.22 -19.85
C ARG A 122 9.96 -38.67 -19.68
N HIS A 123 9.59 -39.07 -18.46
CA HIS A 123 9.05 -40.40 -18.21
C HIS A 123 7.65 -40.56 -18.80
N ALA A 124 6.77 -39.57 -18.64
CA ALA A 124 5.42 -39.58 -19.19
C ALA A 124 5.42 -39.56 -20.73
N VAL A 125 6.26 -38.76 -21.37
CA VAL A 125 6.48 -38.72 -22.83
C VAL A 125 7.05 -40.05 -23.35
N ARG A 126 7.87 -40.74 -22.55
CA ARG A 126 8.37 -42.08 -22.91
C ARG A 126 7.29 -43.16 -22.78
N VAL A 127 6.33 -42.98 -21.86
CA VAL A 127 5.29 -43.96 -21.52
C VAL A 127 3.99 -43.72 -22.31
N ALA A 128 3.72 -42.49 -22.74
CA ALA A 128 2.60 -42.12 -23.59
C ALA A 128 3.14 -41.94 -25.02
N GLY A 129 2.98 -42.97 -25.84
CA GLY A 129 3.29 -42.90 -27.27
C GLY A 129 2.67 -41.66 -27.90
N ALA A 130 3.41 -41.08 -28.84
CA ALA A 130 3.15 -39.80 -29.48
C ALA A 130 1.76 -39.73 -30.13
N ASP A 131 0.94 -38.78 -29.67
CA ASP A 131 -0.05 -38.09 -30.51
C ASP A 131 0.24 -36.60 -30.38
N SER A 132 0.68 -36.02 -31.49
CA SER A 132 1.50 -34.81 -31.57
C SER A 132 0.69 -33.51 -31.50
N VAL A 133 0.90 -32.73 -30.44
CA VAL A 133 0.82 -31.25 -30.52
C VAL A 133 2.03 -30.77 -31.34
N PRO A 134 1.90 -29.79 -32.26
CA PRO A 134 3.03 -29.27 -33.01
C PRO A 134 4.16 -28.76 -32.11
N VAL A 135 5.38 -29.04 -32.55
CA VAL A 135 6.65 -28.84 -31.86
C VAL A 135 6.90 -27.33 -31.60
N ASP A 136 7.29 -27.00 -30.37
CA ASP A 136 7.76 -25.69 -29.87
C ASP A 136 6.73 -24.58 -29.51
N LEU A 137 5.56 -24.94 -28.96
CA LEU A 137 4.71 -23.97 -28.26
C LEU A 137 5.25 -23.62 -26.86
N PRO A 138 5.21 -22.33 -26.43
CA PRO A 138 5.47 -21.95 -25.05
C PRO A 138 4.59 -22.75 -24.07
N PRO A 139 5.10 -23.14 -22.87
CA PRO A 139 4.38 -24.02 -21.95
C PRO A 139 2.95 -23.58 -21.61
N GLY A 140 2.73 -22.27 -21.39
CA GLY A 140 1.41 -21.68 -21.12
C GLY A 140 0.42 -21.79 -22.28
N ILE A 141 0.89 -21.87 -23.52
CA ILE A 141 0.03 -22.10 -24.70
C ILE A 141 -0.16 -23.60 -24.90
N ALA A 142 0.91 -24.40 -24.79
CA ALA A 142 0.86 -25.84 -25.00
C ALA A 142 -0.15 -26.56 -24.11
N VAL A 143 -0.36 -26.09 -22.86
CA VAL A 143 -1.34 -26.67 -21.94
C VAL A 143 -2.78 -26.52 -22.44
N LEU A 144 -3.11 -25.42 -23.14
CA LEU A 144 -4.44 -25.15 -23.69
C LEU A 144 -4.81 -26.09 -24.85
N TRP A 145 -3.79 -26.55 -25.57
CA TRP A 145 -3.93 -27.44 -26.73
C TRP A 145 -3.77 -28.92 -26.39
N ARG A 146 -3.66 -29.26 -25.10
CA ARG A 146 -3.52 -30.64 -24.66
C ARG A 146 -4.86 -31.34 -24.82
N THR A 147 -5.00 -32.13 -25.88
CA THR A 147 -6.17 -33.00 -26.05
C THR A 147 -6.20 -34.03 -24.91
N PRO A 148 -7.35 -34.23 -24.24
CA PRO A 148 -7.52 -35.36 -23.35
C PRO A 148 -7.28 -36.64 -24.15
N GLY A 149 -6.18 -37.35 -23.86
CA GLY A 149 -5.90 -38.62 -24.53
C GLY A 149 -7.03 -39.63 -24.26
N PRO A 150 -7.23 -40.63 -25.14
CA PRO A 150 -8.20 -41.69 -24.88
C PRO A 150 -7.92 -42.29 -23.50
N GLY A 151 -8.93 -42.26 -22.63
CA GLY A 151 -8.79 -42.64 -21.23
C GLY A 151 -8.16 -44.03 -21.10
N ARG A 152 -6.99 -44.10 -20.48
CA ARG A 152 -6.37 -45.39 -20.15
C ARG A 152 -7.34 -46.21 -19.27
N PRO A 153 -7.50 -47.52 -19.52
CA PRO A 153 -8.27 -48.38 -18.62
C PRO A 153 -7.69 -48.31 -17.20
N GLY A 154 -8.45 -47.74 -16.27
CA GLY A 154 -8.04 -47.50 -14.88
C GLY A 154 -9.07 -46.66 -14.12
N PRO A 155 -8.92 -46.49 -12.80
CA PRO A 155 -9.76 -45.59 -12.02
C PRO A 155 -9.71 -44.18 -12.60
N ARG A 156 -10.85 -43.48 -12.69
CA ARG A 156 -10.91 -42.11 -13.23
C ARG A 156 -9.83 -41.24 -12.59
N PRO A 157 -9.10 -40.41 -13.37
CA PRO A 157 -8.16 -39.44 -12.81
C PRO A 157 -8.90 -38.62 -11.75
N GLY A 158 -8.36 -38.51 -10.53
CA GLY A 158 -9.01 -37.79 -9.44
C GLY A 158 -9.10 -36.27 -9.67
N LEU A 159 -8.40 -35.74 -10.68
CA LEU A 159 -8.36 -34.34 -11.03
C LEU A 159 -8.16 -34.15 -12.55
N THR A 160 -8.81 -33.15 -13.14
CA THR A 160 -8.66 -32.72 -14.56
C THR A 160 -8.19 -31.27 -14.68
N LEU A 161 -7.74 -30.86 -15.87
CA LEU A 161 -7.32 -29.46 -16.12
C LEU A 161 -8.50 -28.49 -15.99
N GLU A 162 -9.69 -28.94 -16.40
CA GLU A 162 -10.94 -28.19 -16.28
C GLU A 162 -11.28 -27.93 -14.81
N GLN A 163 -11.15 -28.94 -13.94
CA GLN A 163 -11.39 -28.79 -12.50
C GLN A 163 -10.38 -27.82 -11.85
N ILE A 164 -9.12 -27.84 -12.29
CA ILE A 164 -8.10 -26.89 -11.82
C ILE A 164 -8.46 -25.47 -12.25
N ALA A 165 -8.89 -25.28 -13.49
CA ALA A 165 -9.32 -23.98 -14.00
C ALA A 165 -10.58 -23.46 -13.30
N ASP A 166 -11.61 -24.29 -13.11
CA ASP A 166 -12.85 -23.94 -12.40
C ASP A 166 -12.58 -23.49 -10.97
N ALA A 167 -11.72 -24.21 -10.23
CA ALA A 167 -11.36 -23.83 -8.87
C ALA A 167 -10.56 -22.52 -8.83
N GLY A 168 -9.71 -22.28 -9.84
CA GLY A 168 -8.98 -21.02 -9.98
C GLY A 168 -9.90 -19.83 -10.27
N ILE A 169 -10.88 -20.02 -11.16
CA ILE A 169 -11.90 -19.03 -11.50
C ILE A 169 -12.72 -18.68 -10.27
N ALA A 170 -13.26 -19.67 -9.56
CA ALA A 170 -14.06 -19.43 -8.35
C ALA A 170 -13.28 -18.67 -7.26
N LEU A 171 -11.98 -18.98 -7.11
CA LEU A 171 -11.12 -18.26 -6.17
C LEU A 171 -10.84 -16.82 -6.63
N ALA A 172 -10.62 -16.61 -7.93
CA ALA A 172 -10.38 -15.28 -8.49
C ALA A 172 -11.64 -14.39 -8.45
N ASP A 173 -12.82 -14.97 -8.69
CA ASP A 173 -14.10 -14.27 -8.59
C ASP A 173 -14.39 -13.84 -7.15
N ALA A 174 -14.03 -14.66 -6.16
CA ALA A 174 -14.32 -14.41 -4.74
C ALA A 174 -13.29 -13.51 -4.04
N GLU A 175 -11.99 -13.70 -4.31
CA GLU A 175 -10.90 -13.07 -3.56
C GLU A 175 -9.93 -12.25 -4.44
N GLY A 176 -10.20 -12.19 -5.76
CA GLY A 176 -9.33 -11.54 -6.74
C GLY A 176 -8.17 -12.43 -7.21
N ILE A 177 -7.55 -12.02 -8.32
CA ILE A 177 -6.52 -12.82 -9.01
C ILE A 177 -5.25 -13.09 -8.19
N GLU A 178 -4.96 -12.22 -7.21
CA GLU A 178 -3.78 -12.33 -6.35
C GLU A 178 -3.91 -13.49 -5.35
N ALA A 179 -5.15 -13.87 -4.98
CA ALA A 179 -5.41 -15.00 -4.09
C ALA A 179 -5.07 -16.35 -4.75
N VAL A 180 -5.05 -16.40 -6.08
CA VAL A 180 -4.76 -17.61 -6.85
C VAL A 180 -3.28 -17.94 -6.74
N SER A 181 -2.96 -18.86 -5.82
CA SER A 181 -1.64 -19.46 -5.66
C SER A 181 -1.73 -20.98 -5.77
N MET A 182 -0.63 -21.63 -6.14
CA MET A 182 -0.59 -23.09 -6.25
C MET A 182 -0.98 -23.80 -4.94
N ALA A 183 -0.62 -23.23 -3.78
CA ALA A 183 -0.98 -23.78 -2.48
C ALA A 183 -2.48 -23.63 -2.19
N ARG A 184 -3.04 -22.43 -2.39
CA ARG A 184 -4.48 -22.17 -2.21
C ARG A 184 -5.34 -22.99 -3.14
N LEU A 185 -4.91 -23.14 -4.39
CA LEU A 185 -5.61 -23.95 -5.38
C LEU A 185 -5.59 -25.44 -5.01
N ALA A 186 -4.47 -25.93 -4.46
CA ALA A 186 -4.39 -27.31 -4.01
C ALA A 186 -5.31 -27.55 -2.80
N GLU A 187 -5.30 -26.62 -1.84
CA GLU A 187 -6.16 -26.63 -0.66
C GLU A 187 -7.65 -26.62 -1.05
N SER A 188 -8.07 -25.74 -1.96
CA SER A 188 -9.47 -25.66 -2.39
C SER A 188 -9.95 -26.92 -3.11
N LEU A 189 -9.05 -27.62 -3.80
CA LEU A 189 -9.33 -28.88 -4.48
C LEU A 189 -9.19 -30.11 -3.58
N GLY A 190 -8.67 -29.96 -2.34
CA GLY A 190 -8.41 -31.08 -1.43
C GLY A 190 -7.19 -31.94 -1.83
N PHE A 191 -6.25 -31.37 -2.58
CA PHE A 191 -5.02 -32.01 -3.03
C PHE A 191 -3.78 -31.36 -2.42
N THR A 192 -2.62 -32.01 -2.56
CA THR A 192 -1.33 -31.38 -2.23
C THR A 192 -0.84 -30.55 -3.41
N THR A 193 -0.05 -29.50 -3.14
CA THR A 193 0.58 -28.69 -4.19
C THR A 193 1.40 -29.54 -5.16
N MET A 194 2.08 -30.59 -4.66
CA MET A 194 2.84 -31.54 -5.48
C MET A 194 1.94 -32.34 -6.43
N SER A 195 0.69 -32.63 -6.05
CA SER A 195 -0.27 -33.32 -6.91
C SER A 195 -0.71 -32.45 -8.08
N LEU A 196 -0.87 -31.13 -7.89
CA LEU A 196 -1.23 -30.20 -8.96
C LEU A 196 -0.15 -30.11 -10.05
N TYR A 197 1.13 -30.15 -9.65
CA TYR A 197 2.25 -30.08 -10.60
C TYR A 197 2.32 -31.25 -11.60
N ARG A 198 1.55 -32.31 -11.38
CA ARG A 198 1.36 -33.39 -12.36
C ARG A 198 0.57 -32.94 -13.60
N TYR A 199 -0.29 -31.95 -13.43
CA TYR A 199 -1.23 -31.48 -14.43
C TYR A 199 -0.76 -30.19 -15.09
N VAL A 200 -0.27 -29.25 -14.27
CA VAL A 200 0.16 -27.91 -14.66
C VAL A 200 1.57 -27.63 -14.13
N SER A 201 2.46 -27.08 -14.96
CA SER A 201 3.87 -26.90 -14.60
C SER A 201 4.14 -25.61 -13.83
N SER A 202 3.24 -24.62 -13.93
CA SER A 202 3.40 -23.29 -13.36
C SER A 202 2.06 -22.62 -13.05
N LYS A 203 2.10 -21.52 -12.29
CA LYS A 203 0.95 -20.64 -12.09
C LYS A 203 0.48 -20.05 -13.43
N ASP A 204 1.39 -19.73 -14.35
CA ASP A 204 1.04 -19.15 -15.66
C ASP A 204 0.23 -20.13 -16.53
N GLU A 205 0.50 -21.43 -16.45
CA GLU A 205 -0.33 -22.46 -17.11
C GLU A 205 -1.75 -22.49 -16.52
N VAL A 206 -1.88 -22.37 -15.20
CA VAL A 206 -3.19 -22.28 -14.54
C VAL A 206 -3.94 -21.02 -14.99
N LEU A 207 -3.27 -19.86 -14.99
CA LEU A 207 -3.87 -18.61 -15.45
C LEU A 207 -4.31 -18.72 -16.92
N SER A 208 -3.54 -19.40 -17.76
CA SER A 208 -3.91 -19.65 -19.16
C SER A 208 -5.19 -20.47 -19.26
N LEU A 209 -5.27 -21.57 -18.53
CA LEU A 209 -6.46 -22.43 -18.49
C LEU A 209 -7.68 -21.69 -17.95
N MET A 210 -7.49 -20.89 -16.89
CA MET A 210 -8.55 -20.05 -16.32
C MET A 210 -9.05 -19.04 -17.35
N SER A 211 -8.17 -18.29 -18.01
CA SER A 211 -8.56 -17.26 -18.98
C SER A 211 -9.31 -17.86 -20.19
N ASP A 212 -8.83 -18.95 -20.77
CA ASP A 212 -9.49 -19.61 -21.91
C ASP A 212 -10.85 -20.20 -21.52
N ARG A 213 -10.98 -20.69 -20.29
CA ARG A 213 -12.22 -21.28 -19.77
C ARG A 213 -13.25 -20.23 -19.35
N ALA A 214 -12.82 -19.19 -18.64
CA ALA A 214 -13.68 -18.09 -18.18
C ALA A 214 -14.25 -17.29 -19.37
N ALA A 215 -13.50 -17.17 -20.47
CA ALA A 215 -13.98 -16.54 -21.69
C ALA A 215 -15.18 -17.28 -22.33
N GLY A 216 -15.47 -18.52 -21.92
CA GLY A 216 -16.60 -19.29 -22.42
C GLY A 216 -16.52 -19.57 -23.93
N ARG A 217 -17.68 -19.67 -24.58
CA ARG A 217 -17.80 -19.87 -26.03
C ARG A 217 -18.59 -18.73 -26.66
N PRO A 218 -18.21 -18.27 -27.86
CA PRO A 218 -18.98 -17.28 -28.59
C PRO A 218 -20.34 -17.85 -29.01
N PRO A 219 -21.32 -16.99 -29.32
CA PRO A 219 -22.53 -17.43 -30.01
C PRO A 219 -22.19 -17.98 -31.40
N VAL A 220 -23.07 -18.84 -31.91
CA VAL A 220 -23.04 -19.19 -33.34
C VAL A 220 -23.59 -18.00 -34.11
N VAL A 221 -22.79 -17.46 -35.01
CA VAL A 221 -23.20 -16.38 -35.91
C VAL A 221 -23.30 -16.89 -37.33
N GLY A 222 -24.40 -16.57 -37.99
CA GLY A 222 -24.66 -16.94 -39.38
C GLY A 222 -25.62 -15.96 -40.05
N PRO A 223 -25.88 -16.12 -41.36
CA PRO A 223 -26.75 -15.23 -42.13
C PRO A 223 -28.17 -15.07 -41.55
N GLU A 224 -28.64 -16.04 -40.77
CA GLU A 224 -29.94 -16.03 -40.10
C GLU A 224 -30.08 -14.98 -39.00
N VAL A 225 -28.97 -14.49 -38.44
CA VAL A 225 -28.96 -13.45 -37.39
C VAL A 225 -29.23 -12.06 -37.96
N GLY A 226 -28.89 -11.83 -39.24
CA GLY A 226 -29.04 -10.54 -39.91
C GLY A 226 -27.78 -10.10 -40.64
N GLY A 227 -27.60 -8.79 -40.78
CA GLY A 227 -26.42 -8.16 -41.39
C GLY A 227 -25.16 -8.32 -40.54
N TRP A 228 -24.06 -7.76 -41.03
CA TRP A 228 -22.77 -7.87 -40.34
C TRP A 228 -22.77 -7.17 -38.98
N ARG A 229 -23.53 -6.07 -38.86
CA ARG A 229 -23.62 -5.26 -37.65
C ARG A 229 -24.36 -6.02 -36.56
N GLU A 230 -25.55 -6.53 -36.87
CA GLU A 230 -26.37 -7.31 -35.95
C GLU A 230 -25.63 -8.58 -35.45
N ARG A 231 -24.84 -9.20 -36.33
CA ARG A 231 -23.99 -10.34 -35.94
C ARG A 231 -22.88 -9.94 -34.96
N LEU A 232 -22.20 -8.81 -35.17
CA LEU A 232 -21.17 -8.32 -34.24
C LEU A 232 -21.79 -7.88 -32.91
N GLU A 233 -22.92 -7.20 -32.94
CA GLU A 233 -23.67 -6.79 -31.75
C GLU A 233 -24.06 -8.01 -30.91
N LEU A 234 -24.53 -9.10 -31.53
CA LEU A 234 -24.80 -10.36 -30.83
C LEU A 234 -23.54 -10.93 -30.15
N VAL A 235 -22.39 -10.92 -30.83
CA VAL A 235 -21.13 -11.41 -30.26
C VAL A 235 -20.74 -10.57 -29.04
N LEU A 236 -20.83 -9.24 -29.14
CA LEU A 236 -20.51 -8.32 -28.05
C LEU A 236 -21.47 -8.45 -26.86
N ALA A 237 -22.77 -8.60 -27.14
CA ALA A 237 -23.80 -8.80 -26.13
C ALA A 237 -23.59 -10.09 -25.32
N VAL A 238 -23.05 -11.15 -25.93
CA VAL A 238 -22.69 -12.39 -25.21
C VAL A 238 -21.36 -12.24 -24.46
N GLN A 239 -20.41 -11.49 -25.02
CA GLN A 239 -19.08 -11.30 -24.42
C GLN A 239 -19.14 -10.43 -23.16
N GLN A 240 -19.93 -9.37 -23.18
CA GLN A 240 -19.92 -8.34 -22.13
C GLN A 240 -20.28 -8.90 -20.74
N PRO A 241 -21.37 -9.67 -20.54
CA PRO A 241 -21.68 -10.29 -19.25
C PRO A 241 -20.58 -11.21 -18.72
N ILE A 242 -19.88 -11.92 -19.61
CA ILE A 242 -18.76 -12.81 -19.24
C ILE A 242 -17.60 -12.00 -18.67
N LEU A 243 -17.24 -10.90 -19.32
CA LEU A 243 -16.17 -10.02 -18.84
C LEU A 243 -16.54 -9.34 -17.52
N HIS A 244 -17.81 -8.95 -17.34
CA HIS A 244 -18.30 -8.41 -16.07
C HIS A 244 -18.29 -9.43 -14.93
N ALA A 245 -18.58 -10.70 -15.22
CA ALA A 245 -18.52 -11.77 -14.22
C ALA A 245 -17.08 -12.06 -13.77
N HIS A 246 -16.09 -11.81 -14.63
CA HIS A 246 -14.69 -12.18 -14.40
C HIS A 246 -13.74 -10.97 -14.61
N PRO A 247 -13.84 -9.91 -13.78
CA PRO A 247 -13.07 -8.66 -13.97
C PRO A 247 -11.55 -8.86 -13.93
N TRP A 248 -11.08 -9.88 -13.20
CA TRP A 248 -9.67 -10.26 -13.12
C TRP A 248 -9.05 -10.67 -14.47
N LEU A 249 -9.86 -10.96 -15.50
CA LEU A 249 -9.37 -11.23 -16.85
C LEU A 249 -8.49 -10.07 -17.36
N ALA A 250 -8.81 -8.83 -17.01
CA ALA A 250 -8.03 -7.64 -17.38
C ALA A 250 -6.54 -7.71 -16.97
N ARG A 251 -6.22 -8.28 -15.79
CA ARG A 251 -4.84 -8.41 -15.28
C ARG A 251 -4.11 -9.61 -15.82
N THR A 252 -4.83 -10.54 -16.43
CA THR A 252 -4.24 -11.69 -17.13
C THR A 252 -3.87 -11.35 -18.57
N SER A 253 -3.75 -10.07 -18.96
CA SER A 253 -3.64 -9.71 -20.37
C SER A 253 -2.42 -10.28 -21.10
N GLN A 254 -1.31 -10.57 -20.42
CA GLN A 254 -0.17 -11.27 -21.04
C GLN A 254 -0.54 -12.70 -21.49
N VAL A 255 -1.51 -13.30 -20.79
CA VAL A 255 -2.10 -14.61 -21.05
C VAL A 255 -3.28 -14.51 -22.03
N LEU A 256 -4.02 -13.41 -22.06
CA LEU A 256 -5.08 -13.17 -23.08
C LEU A 256 -4.54 -13.07 -24.51
N HIS A 257 -3.25 -12.79 -24.68
CA HIS A 257 -2.58 -12.88 -25.99
C HIS A 257 -2.15 -14.31 -26.35
N ALA A 258 -2.29 -15.27 -25.44
CA ALA A 258 -2.12 -16.69 -25.76
C ALA A 258 -3.16 -17.09 -26.80
N VAL A 259 -2.74 -17.88 -27.79
CA VAL A 259 -3.62 -18.41 -28.82
C VAL A 259 -4.22 -19.70 -28.27
N GLY A 260 -5.28 -19.59 -27.47
CA GLY A 260 -6.04 -20.72 -26.93
C GLY A 260 -7.26 -21.11 -27.79
N PRO A 261 -7.83 -22.32 -27.60
CA PRO A 261 -9.02 -22.77 -28.33
C PRO A 261 -10.26 -21.90 -28.11
N GLY A 262 -10.46 -21.35 -26.91
CA GLY A 262 -11.53 -20.41 -26.62
C GLY A 262 -11.34 -19.11 -27.39
N ARG A 263 -10.15 -18.53 -27.33
CA ARG A 263 -9.83 -17.28 -28.05
C ARG A 263 -9.97 -17.42 -29.56
N LEU A 264 -9.47 -18.51 -30.15
CA LEU A 264 -9.65 -18.74 -31.59
C LEU A 264 -11.12 -18.86 -31.97
N ALA A 265 -11.95 -19.48 -31.14
CA ALA A 265 -13.39 -19.54 -31.39
C ALA A 265 -14.02 -18.14 -31.41
N TRP A 266 -13.67 -17.27 -30.45
CA TRP A 266 -14.13 -15.89 -30.41
C TRP A 266 -13.66 -15.08 -31.63
N MET A 267 -12.40 -15.23 -32.04
CA MET A 267 -11.89 -14.59 -33.25
C MET A 267 -12.63 -15.06 -34.50
N GLU A 268 -12.87 -16.37 -34.62
CA GLU A 268 -13.62 -16.96 -35.74
C GLU A 268 -15.04 -16.39 -35.79
N ALA A 269 -15.75 -16.33 -34.66
CA ALA A 269 -17.10 -15.75 -34.60
C ALA A 269 -17.11 -14.28 -35.03
N MET A 270 -16.16 -13.46 -34.58
CA MET A 270 -16.07 -12.05 -34.99
C MET A 270 -15.72 -11.89 -36.47
N LEU A 271 -14.87 -12.75 -37.03
CA LEU A 271 -14.57 -12.76 -38.48
C LEU A 271 -15.79 -13.21 -39.30
N ALA A 272 -16.47 -14.28 -38.87
CA ALA A 272 -17.68 -14.79 -39.49
C ALA A 272 -18.82 -13.76 -39.47
N ALA A 273 -18.91 -12.94 -38.42
CA ALA A 273 -19.87 -11.84 -38.37
C ALA A 273 -19.65 -10.83 -39.53
N LEU A 274 -18.40 -10.60 -39.95
CA LEU A 274 -18.05 -9.73 -41.08
C LEU A 274 -18.11 -10.43 -42.45
N ASP A 275 -18.56 -11.68 -42.51
CA ASP A 275 -18.67 -12.40 -43.77
C ASP A 275 -19.72 -11.78 -44.72
N GLY A 276 -19.45 -11.83 -46.02
CA GLY A 276 -20.25 -11.18 -47.06
C GLY A 276 -20.06 -9.66 -47.18
N THR A 277 -19.21 -9.04 -46.36
CA THR A 277 -18.82 -7.62 -46.54
C THR A 277 -17.73 -7.48 -47.61
N PRO A 278 -17.61 -6.32 -48.28
CA PRO A 278 -16.55 -6.04 -49.26
C PRO A 278 -15.16 -5.80 -48.63
N LEU A 279 -15.04 -5.90 -47.30
CA LEU A 279 -13.77 -5.68 -46.60
C LEU A 279 -12.77 -6.78 -46.94
N SER A 280 -11.51 -6.38 -47.13
CA SER A 280 -10.41 -7.34 -47.26
C SER A 280 -10.11 -8.03 -45.92
N GLU A 281 -9.51 -9.22 -45.96
CA GLU A 281 -9.16 -9.96 -44.75
C GLU A 281 -8.30 -9.17 -43.73
N PRO A 282 -7.28 -8.38 -44.15
CA PRO A 282 -6.56 -7.51 -43.22
C PRO A 282 -7.44 -6.43 -42.57
N GLN A 283 -8.44 -5.89 -43.29
CA GLN A 283 -9.38 -4.92 -42.74
C GLN A 283 -10.32 -5.57 -41.72
N LYS A 284 -10.82 -6.79 -41.99
CA LYS A 284 -11.63 -7.56 -41.05
C LYS A 284 -10.86 -7.85 -39.76
N VAL A 285 -9.61 -8.34 -39.87
CA VAL A 285 -8.74 -8.58 -38.70
C VAL A 285 -8.45 -7.29 -37.93
N GLY A 286 -8.21 -6.18 -38.63
CA GLY A 286 -8.00 -4.88 -38.01
C GLY A 286 -9.24 -4.38 -37.25
N ALA A 287 -10.43 -4.53 -37.83
CA ALA A 287 -11.69 -4.14 -37.23
C ALA A 287 -11.98 -4.90 -35.93
N ILE A 288 -11.88 -6.24 -35.96
CA ILE A 288 -12.11 -7.06 -34.75
C ILE A 288 -11.03 -6.85 -33.70
N GLY A 289 -9.78 -6.56 -34.10
CA GLY A 289 -8.69 -6.25 -33.21
C GLY A 289 -8.90 -4.93 -32.46
N LEU A 290 -9.46 -3.92 -33.14
CA LEU A 290 -9.83 -2.65 -32.53
C LEU A 290 -10.95 -2.82 -31.50
N LEU A 291 -12.01 -3.57 -31.87
CA LEU A 291 -13.09 -3.92 -30.94
C LEU A 291 -12.55 -4.65 -29.71
N ALA A 292 -11.75 -5.70 -29.89
CA ALA A 292 -11.20 -6.47 -28.78
C ALA A 292 -10.29 -5.61 -27.86
N SER A 293 -9.52 -4.68 -28.43
CA SER A 293 -8.66 -3.77 -27.65
C SER A 293 -9.49 -2.79 -26.82
N HIS A 294 -10.54 -2.21 -27.41
CA HIS A 294 -11.48 -1.32 -26.73
C HIS A 294 -12.16 -2.02 -25.54
N THR A 295 -12.70 -3.23 -25.77
CA THR A 295 -13.35 -4.01 -24.70
C THR A 295 -12.37 -4.37 -23.57
N LEU A 296 -11.13 -4.74 -23.89
CA LEU A 296 -10.11 -5.06 -22.88
C LEU A 296 -9.69 -3.84 -22.06
N ASP A 297 -9.51 -2.68 -22.70
CA ASP A 297 -9.15 -1.45 -22.00
C ASP A 297 -10.30 -0.97 -21.09
N ARG A 298 -11.55 -1.10 -21.53
CA ARG A 298 -12.72 -0.86 -20.67
C ARG A 298 -12.68 -1.75 -19.42
N LEU A 299 -12.45 -3.05 -19.58
CA LEU A 299 -12.39 -3.98 -18.45
C LEU A 299 -11.28 -3.64 -17.46
N ARG A 300 -10.11 -3.22 -17.97
CA ARG A 300 -8.98 -2.76 -17.13
C ARG A 300 -9.35 -1.54 -16.30
N ILE A 301 -10.00 -0.56 -16.91
CA ILE A 301 -10.43 0.66 -16.20
C ILE A 301 -11.40 0.28 -15.08
N VAL A 302 -12.40 -0.57 -15.36
CA VAL A 302 -13.37 -1.04 -14.36
C VAL A 302 -12.67 -1.78 -13.21
N GLU A 303 -11.74 -2.67 -13.51
CA GLU A 303 -11.04 -3.48 -12.51
C GLU A 303 -10.04 -2.67 -11.67
N GLU A 304 -9.33 -1.71 -12.28
CA GLU A 304 -8.46 -0.78 -11.56
C GLU A 304 -9.25 0.02 -10.52
N LEU A 305 -10.48 0.41 -10.87
CA LEU A 305 -11.36 1.22 -10.03
C LEU A 305 -12.16 0.39 -9.00
N SER A 306 -12.44 -0.89 -9.27
CA SER A 306 -13.32 -1.76 -8.45
C SER A 306 -12.68 -2.29 -7.14
N GLY A 307 -11.46 -1.88 -6.78
CA GLY A 307 -11.00 -1.94 -5.38
C GLY A 307 -9.58 -2.47 -5.12
N THR A 308 -9.05 -3.39 -5.95
CA THR A 308 -7.65 -3.86 -5.83
C THR A 308 -6.64 -2.95 -6.55
N GLY A 309 -7.01 -2.33 -7.68
CA GLY A 309 -6.19 -1.30 -8.33
C GLY A 309 -6.15 0.02 -7.55
N ARG A 310 -7.27 0.37 -6.90
CA ARG A 310 -7.43 1.51 -5.96
C ARG A 310 -6.32 1.62 -4.92
N ALA A 311 -5.93 0.49 -4.31
CA ALA A 311 -4.90 0.46 -3.28
C ALA A 311 -3.47 0.68 -3.83
N ALA A 312 -3.22 0.27 -5.08
CA ALA A 312 -1.93 0.41 -5.74
C ALA A 312 -1.73 1.79 -6.37
N ALA A 313 -2.78 2.39 -6.96
CA ALA A 313 -2.68 3.64 -7.72
C ALA A 313 -2.60 4.90 -6.83
N VAL A 314 -3.25 4.90 -5.65
CA VAL A 314 -3.41 6.12 -4.83
C VAL A 314 -2.51 6.13 -3.58
N GLY A 315 -1.79 5.03 -3.29
CA GLY A 315 -0.92 4.95 -2.09
C GLY A 315 -1.66 5.17 -0.76
N THR A 316 -2.99 5.05 -0.75
CA THR A 316 -3.83 5.28 0.42
C THR A 316 -4.26 3.97 1.06
N THR A 317 -4.23 3.96 2.39
CA THR A 317 -4.48 2.82 3.27
C THR A 317 -5.92 2.31 3.17
N ALA A 318 -6.04 0.98 3.02
CA ALA A 318 -7.05 0.03 3.54
C ALA A 318 -8.57 0.33 3.55
N ASP A 319 -9.08 1.56 3.39
CA ASP A 319 -10.38 1.91 3.99
C ASP A 319 -11.56 2.07 3.02
N GLY A 320 -11.56 1.36 1.89
CA GLY A 320 -12.78 1.18 1.05
C GLY A 320 -13.50 2.43 0.50
N GLY A 321 -12.97 3.65 0.67
CA GLY A 321 -13.63 4.89 0.20
C GLY A 321 -13.88 4.92 -1.32
N PRO A 322 -14.85 5.74 -1.79
CA PRO A 322 -15.21 5.83 -3.21
C PRO A 322 -13.99 6.18 -4.07
N PRO A 323 -13.96 5.77 -5.36
CA PRO A 323 -12.86 6.09 -6.26
C PRO A 323 -12.60 7.61 -6.26
N PRO A 324 -11.33 8.05 -6.39
CA PRO A 324 -11.05 9.46 -6.50
C PRO A 324 -11.85 10.04 -7.66
N ASP A 325 -12.62 11.09 -7.40
CA ASP A 325 -13.37 11.81 -8.42
C ASP A 325 -12.36 12.47 -9.37
N LEU A 326 -11.94 11.74 -10.41
CA LEU A 326 -11.01 12.24 -11.41
C LEU A 326 -11.57 13.48 -12.10
N GLY A 327 -12.89 13.53 -12.33
CA GLY A 327 -13.54 14.72 -12.88
C GLY A 327 -13.42 15.94 -11.95
N GLY A 328 -13.54 15.72 -10.64
CA GLY A 328 -13.31 16.73 -9.61
C GLY A 328 -11.84 17.16 -9.53
N LEU A 329 -10.89 16.23 -9.59
CA LEU A 329 -9.45 16.53 -9.59
C LEU A 329 -9.03 17.29 -10.85
N ILE A 330 -9.50 16.86 -12.02
CA ILE A 330 -9.30 17.56 -13.28
C ILE A 330 -9.93 18.96 -13.17
N SER A 331 -11.16 19.09 -12.70
CA SER A 331 -11.81 20.38 -12.50
C SER A 331 -11.03 21.32 -11.58
N LEU A 332 -10.43 20.78 -10.51
CA LEU A 332 -9.67 21.52 -9.50
C LEU A 332 -8.29 21.96 -10.01
N LEU A 333 -7.60 21.09 -10.75
CA LEU A 333 -6.23 21.34 -11.23
C LEU A 333 -6.19 22.08 -12.58
N SER A 334 -7.29 22.07 -13.32
CA SER A 334 -7.38 22.76 -14.61
C SER A 334 -7.58 24.26 -14.43
N SER A 335 -6.70 25.08 -15.03
CA SER A 335 -6.88 26.52 -15.17
C SER A 335 -7.66 26.88 -16.44
N ALA A 336 -8.47 27.93 -16.40
CA ALA A 336 -9.23 28.38 -17.58
C ALA A 336 -8.34 28.97 -18.68
N ASP A 337 -7.21 29.58 -18.29
CA ASP A 337 -6.28 30.22 -19.21
C ASP A 337 -5.36 29.21 -19.91
N GLU A 338 -4.88 28.17 -19.20
CA GLU A 338 -3.96 27.18 -19.78
C GLU A 338 -4.68 25.93 -20.28
N HIS A 339 -5.84 25.59 -19.68
CA HIS A 339 -6.60 24.37 -19.99
C HIS A 339 -8.06 24.64 -20.39
N PRO A 340 -8.34 25.55 -21.35
CA PRO A 340 -9.70 25.95 -21.68
C PRO A 340 -10.57 24.80 -22.21
N ALA A 341 -10.00 23.84 -22.95
CA ALA A 341 -10.72 22.66 -23.43
C ALA A 341 -11.07 21.69 -22.29
N LEU A 342 -10.12 21.45 -21.39
CA LEU A 342 -10.29 20.57 -20.23
C LEU A 342 -11.36 21.11 -19.29
N ARG A 343 -11.38 22.43 -19.08
CA ARG A 343 -12.42 23.14 -18.32
C ARG A 343 -13.80 23.01 -18.94
N ARG A 344 -13.93 23.10 -20.26
CA ARG A 344 -15.23 22.91 -20.93
C ARG A 344 -15.76 21.48 -20.72
N ALA A 345 -14.89 20.48 -20.88
CA ALA A 345 -15.26 19.08 -20.68
C ALA A 345 -15.59 18.77 -19.21
N ALA A 346 -14.78 19.26 -18.28
CA ALA A 346 -14.99 19.05 -16.86
C ALA A 346 -16.24 19.78 -16.32
N ALA A 347 -16.58 20.95 -16.86
CA ALA A 347 -17.77 21.71 -16.48
C ALA A 347 -19.10 21.00 -16.80
N VAL A 348 -19.10 20.08 -17.77
CA VAL A 348 -20.27 19.27 -18.12
C VAL A 348 -20.19 17.85 -17.54
N GLY A 349 -19.20 17.57 -16.69
CA GLY A 349 -19.03 16.25 -16.08
C GLY A 349 -18.51 15.17 -17.04
N ALA A 350 -17.86 15.53 -18.15
CA ALA A 350 -17.38 14.55 -19.15
C ALA A 350 -16.26 13.61 -18.65
N PHE A 351 -15.72 13.88 -17.45
CA PHE A 351 -14.73 13.03 -16.76
C PHE A 351 -15.32 12.34 -15.52
N SER A 352 -16.59 12.60 -15.21
CA SER A 352 -17.30 11.76 -14.27
C SER A 352 -17.30 10.36 -14.85
N PHE A 353 -16.80 9.40 -14.08
CA PHE A 353 -16.90 8.01 -14.49
C PHE A 353 -18.36 7.71 -14.75
N PRO A 354 -18.69 7.11 -15.90
CA PRO A 354 -20.05 6.74 -16.15
C PRO A 354 -20.50 5.82 -15.01
N ASP A 355 -21.73 6.03 -14.53
CA ASP A 355 -22.41 5.19 -13.54
C ASP A 355 -22.79 3.84 -14.20
N ASP A 356 -21.86 3.27 -14.98
CA ASP A 356 -21.95 1.99 -15.66
C ASP A 356 -21.75 0.86 -14.63
N ALA A 357 -22.45 0.95 -13.50
CA ALA A 357 -22.84 -0.27 -12.82
C ALA A 357 -23.64 -1.08 -13.85
N PRO A 358 -23.19 -2.29 -14.24
CA PRO A 358 -23.86 -3.06 -15.27
C PRO A 358 -25.23 -3.47 -14.75
N GLY A 359 -26.25 -2.79 -15.24
CA GLY A 359 -27.64 -3.01 -14.87
C GLY A 359 -28.46 -1.77 -15.17
N ASP A 360 -28.73 -1.51 -16.45
CA ASP A 360 -30.13 -1.41 -16.89
C ASP A 360 -30.30 -1.11 -18.40
N ASP A 361 -29.26 -0.70 -19.14
CA ASP A 361 -29.42 -0.42 -20.57
C ASP A 361 -28.68 -1.43 -21.47
N GLU A 362 -29.43 -2.12 -22.32
CA GLU A 362 -28.99 -3.01 -23.41
C GLU A 362 -28.24 -2.25 -24.54
N GLU A 363 -27.82 -1.01 -24.29
CA GLU A 363 -27.26 -0.10 -25.28
C GLU A 363 -25.73 -0.20 -25.31
N LEU A 364 -25.15 -0.24 -26.52
CA LEU A 364 -23.71 -0.30 -26.70
C LEU A 364 -23.06 0.99 -26.18
N ASP A 365 -21.85 0.87 -25.64
CA ASP A 365 -21.14 2.06 -25.21
C ASP A 365 -20.68 2.92 -26.40
N PHE A 366 -20.56 4.23 -26.17
CA PHE A 366 -20.16 5.21 -27.18
C PHE A 366 -18.91 4.80 -27.98
N GLY A 367 -17.90 4.21 -27.34
CA GLY A 367 -16.69 3.79 -28.04
C GLY A 367 -16.94 2.60 -28.97
N THR A 368 -17.78 1.65 -28.55
CA THR A 368 -18.19 0.52 -29.38
C THR A 368 -19.03 0.98 -30.56
N GLU A 369 -20.02 1.85 -30.35
CA GLU A 369 -20.83 2.43 -31.43
C GLU A 369 -19.96 3.15 -32.46
N LEU A 370 -19.03 4.00 -32.00
CA LEU A 370 -18.12 4.73 -32.86
C LEU A 370 -17.26 3.80 -33.73
N ILE A 371 -16.82 2.67 -33.18
CA ILE A 371 -16.05 1.67 -33.93
C ILE A 371 -16.93 1.00 -34.98
N LEU A 372 -18.16 0.59 -34.62
CA LEU A 372 -19.07 -0.05 -35.56
C LEU A 372 -19.46 0.90 -36.71
N ASP A 373 -19.73 2.17 -36.41
CA ASP A 373 -20.01 3.21 -37.41
C ASP A 373 -18.82 3.44 -38.35
N GLY A 374 -17.60 3.39 -37.81
CA GLY A 374 -16.37 3.41 -38.59
C GLY A 374 -16.26 2.23 -39.57
N ILE A 375 -16.63 1.03 -39.12
CA ILE A 375 -16.68 -0.18 -39.97
C ILE A 375 -17.74 -0.03 -41.06
N GLU A 376 -18.93 0.47 -40.72
CA GLU A 376 -20.00 0.73 -41.69
C GLU A 376 -19.56 1.72 -42.77
N ARG A 377 -18.84 2.78 -42.35
CA ARG A 377 -18.28 3.75 -43.28
C ARG A 377 -17.26 3.13 -44.21
N LEU A 378 -16.39 2.24 -43.72
CA LEU A 378 -15.41 1.51 -44.54
C LEU A 378 -16.09 0.59 -45.54
N ILE A 379 -17.13 -0.14 -45.13
CA ILE A 379 -17.94 -1.00 -46.01
C ILE A 379 -18.59 -0.17 -47.11
N SER A 380 -19.16 0.98 -46.76
CA SER A 380 -19.82 1.89 -47.71
C SER A 380 -18.85 2.51 -48.72
N LEU A 381 -17.56 2.63 -48.38
CA LEU A 381 -16.51 3.12 -49.28
C LEU A 381 -15.93 2.03 -50.20
N ALA A 382 -16.05 0.77 -49.79
CA ALA A 382 -15.58 -0.40 -50.53
C ALA A 382 -16.65 -1.04 -51.42
N SER A 383 -17.92 -0.65 -51.23
CA SER A 383 -19.07 -0.98 -52.08
C SER A 383 -19.15 -0.03 -53.26
#